data_AF-A0A1Y1QG47-F1
#
_entry.id   AF-A0A1Y1QG47-F1
#
_cell.length_a   1.000
_cell.length_b   1.000
_cell.length_c   1.000
_cell.angle_alpha   90.00
_cell.angle_beta   90.00
_cell.angle_gamma   90.00
#
_symmetry.space_group_name_H-M   'P 1'
#
loop_
_entity.id
_entity.type
_entity.pdbx_description
1 polymer ?
#
loop_
_entity_poly.entity_id
_entity_poly.type
_entity_poly.pdbx_seq_one_letter_code
_entity_poly.pdbx_strand_id
1 'polypeptide(L)'
;MVLAHPLSVVSVALLAVLLVACEPNKSAEQQQTLVLPERLDTPHVTDQMTAAGMALALWDDAGGCKLQVGKAAPSIWLKPMAPCYFIKSPGGEVGQVYRHDKTTSVVAVLGTPVKGKRCGQEVQGLVLKGNTVTPSAYVMQGSVHCAEQGLHNFQYDLFTR
;
A
#
# COMPACT_ATOMS: atom_id res chain seq x y z
N MET A 1 0.31 58.98 65.92
CA MET A 1 -1.10 59.35 66.18
C MET A 1 -1.96 58.85 65.05
N VAL A 2 -3.15 58.39 65.40
CA VAL A 2 -4.01 57.46 64.65
C VAL A 2 -5.17 58.23 64.01
N LEU A 3 -5.52 57.83 62.78
CA LEU A 3 -6.80 57.91 62.03
C LEU A 3 -7.53 59.24 61.76
N ALA A 4 -7.82 59.48 60.47
CA ALA A 4 -9.17 59.76 59.95
C ALA A 4 -9.26 59.50 58.43
N HIS A 5 -10.30 58.78 57.99
CA HIS A 5 -10.61 58.42 56.59
C HIS A 5 -11.26 59.60 55.82
N PRO A 6 -11.50 59.51 54.49
CA PRO A 6 -12.69 58.81 53.99
C PRO A 6 -12.46 57.94 52.73
N LEU A 7 -13.19 56.83 52.70
CA LEU A 7 -13.47 56.05 51.49
C LEU A 7 -14.17 56.93 50.44
N SER A 8 -13.74 56.83 49.18
CA SER A 8 -14.59 57.14 48.03
C SER A 8 -14.83 55.87 47.23
N VAL A 9 -16.11 55.48 47.24
CA VAL A 9 -16.73 54.39 46.50
C VAL A 9 -17.22 54.96 45.18
N VAL A 10 -16.51 54.69 44.08
CA VAL A 10 -16.86 55.03 42.69
C VAL A 10 -16.02 54.04 41.84
N SER A 11 -16.49 53.14 40.98
CA SER A 11 -17.74 53.01 40.24
C SER A 11 -18.08 51.53 40.04
N VAL A 12 -19.37 51.29 40.14
CA VAL A 12 -20.11 50.17 39.60
C VAL A 12 -20.03 50.17 38.06
N ALA A 13 -20.13 48.97 37.48
CA ALA A 13 -20.55 48.67 36.12
C ALA A 13 -19.59 48.99 34.96
N LEU A 14 -18.72 48.03 34.63
CA LEU A 14 -18.45 47.70 33.23
C LEU A 14 -17.96 46.25 33.06
N LEU A 15 -18.72 45.29 33.59
CA LEU A 15 -18.46 43.85 33.37
C LEU A 15 -19.67 43.20 32.71
N ALA A 16 -20.06 43.74 31.55
CA ALA A 16 -21.22 43.23 30.81
C ALA A 16 -21.10 43.38 29.29
N VAL A 17 -19.95 43.11 28.67
CA VAL A 17 -19.89 42.81 27.21
C VAL A 17 -18.67 41.93 26.89
N LEU A 18 -18.66 40.66 27.30
CA LEU A 18 -17.76 39.64 26.72
C LEU A 18 -18.49 38.29 26.52
N LEU A 19 -19.74 38.36 26.08
CA LEU A 19 -20.46 37.23 25.48
C LEU A 19 -20.63 37.52 23.98
N VAL A 20 -19.52 37.60 23.26
CA VAL A 20 -19.54 37.49 21.80
C VAL A 20 -19.57 36.01 21.50
N ALA A 21 -20.66 35.61 20.85
CA ALA A 21 -21.02 34.28 20.44
C ALA A 21 -19.85 33.47 19.85
N CYS A 22 -19.59 32.29 20.41
CA CYS A 22 -18.98 31.20 19.66
C CYS A 22 -20.03 30.70 18.65
N GLU A 23 -19.99 31.23 17.44
CA GLU A 23 -20.67 30.59 16.32
C GLU A 23 -20.10 29.17 16.15
N PRO A 24 -20.93 28.13 16.04
CA PRO A 24 -20.44 26.83 15.63
C PRO A 24 -19.99 26.97 14.18
N ASN A 25 -18.67 27.03 14.00
CA ASN A 25 -18.02 26.98 12.70
C ASN A 25 -18.45 25.66 12.04
N LYS A 26 -19.55 25.69 11.30
CA LYS A 26 -19.92 24.64 10.34
C LYS A 26 -18.97 24.79 9.17
N SER A 27 -17.72 24.37 9.37
CA SER A 27 -16.85 23.97 8.28
C SER A 27 -17.58 22.82 7.60
N ALA A 28 -18.29 23.14 6.53
CA ALA A 28 -18.68 22.16 5.54
C ALA A 28 -17.36 21.56 5.04
N GLU A 29 -17.00 20.40 5.58
CA GLU A 29 -16.02 19.52 4.95
C GLU A 29 -16.54 19.30 3.54
N GLN A 30 -15.98 20.05 2.59
CA GLN A 30 -16.05 19.70 1.18
C GLN A 30 -15.48 18.29 1.12
N GLN A 31 -16.37 17.30 1.09
CA GLN A 31 -16.06 15.97 0.60
C GLN A 31 -15.63 16.15 -0.85
N GLN A 32 -14.36 16.49 -1.05
CA GLN A 32 -13.66 16.26 -2.30
C GLN A 32 -13.74 14.75 -2.51
N THR A 33 -14.76 14.37 -3.28
CA THR A 33 -14.88 13.04 -3.82
C THR A 33 -13.65 12.91 -4.70
N LEU A 34 -12.63 12.20 -4.21
CA LEU A 34 -11.48 11.80 -5.01
C LEU A 34 -12.05 10.94 -6.14
N VAL A 35 -12.23 11.56 -7.30
CA VAL A 35 -12.54 10.86 -8.54
C VAL A 35 -11.35 9.95 -8.77
N LEU A 36 -11.55 8.65 -8.59
CA LEU A 36 -10.56 7.64 -8.90
C LEU A 36 -10.20 7.82 -10.39
N PRO A 37 -8.93 8.08 -10.74
CA PRO A 37 -8.58 8.31 -12.13
C PRO A 37 -9.00 7.09 -12.94
N GLU A 38 -9.69 7.37 -14.04
CA GLU A 38 -9.88 6.44 -15.15
C GLU A 38 -8.54 5.76 -15.45
N ARG A 39 -8.54 4.43 -15.58
CA ARG A 39 -7.31 3.61 -15.70
C ARG A 39 -6.28 4.34 -16.57
N LEU A 40 -5.07 4.53 -16.05
CA LEU A 40 -3.99 5.14 -16.81
C LEU A 40 -3.73 4.27 -18.05
N ASP A 41 -4.17 4.71 -19.22
CA ASP A 41 -3.98 4.00 -20.50
C ASP A 41 -2.49 3.83 -20.85
N THR A 42 -1.61 4.55 -20.14
CA THR A 42 -0.16 4.42 -20.26
C THR A 42 0.37 3.33 -19.32
N PRO A 43 1.17 2.37 -19.82
CA PRO A 43 1.85 1.41 -18.98
C PRO A 43 2.66 2.08 -17.87
N HIS A 44 2.50 1.63 -16.64
CA HIS A 44 3.18 2.21 -15.49
C HIS A 44 3.62 1.14 -14.48
N VAL A 45 4.69 1.45 -13.75
CA VAL A 45 5.22 0.56 -12.69
C VAL A 45 4.28 0.61 -11.49
N THR A 46 3.80 -0.56 -11.05
CA THR A 46 2.96 -0.69 -9.86
C THR A 46 3.75 -1.03 -8.61
N ASP A 47 4.85 -1.80 -8.76
CA ASP A 47 5.73 -2.20 -7.67
C ASP A 47 7.11 -2.59 -8.18
N GLN A 48 8.13 -2.53 -7.31
CA GLN A 48 9.50 -2.90 -7.66
C GLN A 48 10.25 -3.45 -6.44
N MET A 49 11.10 -4.45 -6.66
CA MET A 49 11.96 -4.99 -5.62
C MET A 49 13.26 -5.56 -6.18
N THR A 50 14.20 -5.85 -5.29
CA THR A 50 15.39 -6.64 -5.61
C THR A 50 15.30 -7.99 -4.91
N ALA A 51 15.46 -9.07 -5.67
CA ALA A 51 15.46 -10.44 -5.14
C ALA A 51 16.52 -11.29 -5.84
N ALA A 52 17.28 -12.07 -5.08
CA ALA A 52 18.39 -12.89 -5.60
C ALA A 52 19.38 -12.11 -6.50
N GLY A 53 19.62 -10.83 -6.18
CA GLY A 53 20.50 -9.95 -6.98
C GLY A 53 19.88 -9.42 -8.28
N MET A 54 18.63 -9.76 -8.58
CA MET A 54 17.90 -9.28 -9.76
C MET A 54 16.97 -8.13 -9.38
N ALA A 55 16.94 -7.08 -10.20
CA ALA A 55 15.94 -6.02 -10.11
C ALA A 55 14.66 -6.47 -10.82
N LEU A 56 13.54 -6.48 -10.11
CA LEU A 56 12.24 -6.90 -10.59
C LEU A 56 11.28 -5.70 -10.55
N ALA A 57 10.55 -5.46 -11.63
CA ALA A 57 9.52 -4.44 -11.69
C ALA A 57 8.21 -5.03 -12.21
N LEU A 58 7.12 -4.73 -11.52
CA LEU A 58 5.77 -5.07 -11.94
C LEU A 58 5.13 -3.85 -12.60
N TRP A 59 4.44 -4.10 -13.70
CA TRP A 59 3.78 -3.09 -14.51
C TRP A 59 2.31 -3.43 -14.67
N ASP A 60 1.47 -2.39 -14.59
CA ASP A 60 0.14 -2.41 -15.18
C ASP A 60 0.28 -1.98 -16.63
N ASP A 61 -0.04 -2.89 -17.55
CA ASP A 61 -0.09 -2.62 -18.98
C ASP A 61 -1.45 -3.10 -19.52
N ALA A 62 -2.32 -2.12 -19.82
CA ALA A 62 -3.69 -2.35 -20.26
C ALA A 62 -4.50 -3.29 -19.34
N GLY A 63 -4.26 -3.23 -18.02
CA GLY A 63 -4.95 -4.08 -17.04
C GLY A 63 -4.36 -5.49 -16.88
N GLY A 64 -3.32 -5.84 -17.63
CA GLY A 64 -2.55 -7.06 -17.42
C GLY A 64 -1.30 -6.81 -16.60
N CYS A 65 -0.88 -7.80 -15.81
CA CYS A 65 0.34 -7.70 -15.02
C CYS A 65 1.56 -8.16 -15.83
N LYS A 66 2.53 -7.26 -16.04
CA LYS A 66 3.82 -7.59 -16.66
C LYS A 66 4.94 -7.55 -15.62
N LEU A 67 5.81 -8.54 -15.68
CA LEU A 67 7.08 -8.57 -14.98
C LEU A 67 8.21 -8.14 -15.92
N GLN A 68 9.04 -7.21 -15.47
CA GLN A 68 10.31 -6.86 -16.10
C GLN A 68 11.46 -7.28 -15.19
N VAL A 69 12.46 -7.95 -15.77
CA VAL A 69 13.68 -8.39 -15.06
C VAL A 69 14.87 -7.58 -15.57
N GLY A 70 15.43 -6.72 -14.73
CA GLY A 70 16.47 -5.78 -15.13
C GLY A 70 16.00 -4.79 -16.20
N LYS A 71 16.95 -4.27 -17.00
CA LYS A 71 16.65 -3.24 -18.04
C LYS A 71 16.48 -3.80 -19.45
N ALA A 72 17.08 -4.96 -19.73
CA ALA A 72 17.24 -5.46 -21.10
C ALA A 72 16.51 -6.78 -21.39
N ALA A 73 16.00 -7.47 -20.35
CA ALA A 73 15.28 -8.71 -20.57
C ALA A 73 13.87 -8.43 -21.15
N PRO A 74 13.34 -9.34 -21.99
CA PRO A 74 11.95 -9.26 -22.40
C PRO A 74 11.04 -9.32 -21.18
N SER A 75 9.92 -8.59 -21.23
CA SER A 75 8.91 -8.66 -20.18
C SER A 75 8.13 -9.97 -20.26
N ILE A 76 7.64 -10.42 -19.10
CA ILE A 76 6.92 -11.67 -18.92
C ILE A 76 5.51 -11.33 -18.44
N TRP A 77 4.49 -11.82 -19.15
CA TRP A 77 3.11 -11.69 -18.68
C TRP A 77 2.87 -12.65 -17.51
N LEU A 78 2.33 -12.12 -16.44
CA LEU A 78 1.88 -12.92 -15.29
C LEU A 78 0.40 -13.25 -15.44
N LYS A 79 -0.03 -14.30 -14.75
CA LYS A 79 -1.43 -14.73 -14.76
C LYS A 79 -2.37 -13.74 -14.04
N PRO A 80 -2.01 -13.17 -12.87
CA PRO A 80 -2.87 -12.19 -12.21
C PRO A 80 -3.10 -10.93 -13.05
N MET A 81 -4.28 -10.33 -12.93
CA MET A 81 -4.59 -9.04 -13.55
C MET A 81 -3.97 -7.88 -12.76
N ALA A 82 -3.79 -6.74 -13.41
CA ALA A 82 -3.27 -5.53 -12.78
C ALA A 82 -4.34 -4.75 -11.98
N PRO A 83 -3.94 -3.87 -11.03
CA PRO A 83 -2.58 -3.63 -10.60
C PRO A 83 -2.04 -4.81 -9.78
N CYS A 84 -0.75 -5.10 -9.95
CA CYS A 84 -0.08 -6.17 -9.25
C CYS A 84 1.04 -5.67 -8.35
N TYR A 85 1.27 -6.38 -7.25
CA TYR A 85 2.17 -5.99 -6.18
C TYR A 85 2.97 -7.19 -5.68
N PHE A 86 4.18 -6.95 -5.19
CA PHE A 86 4.91 -7.99 -4.48
C PHE A 86 4.28 -8.18 -3.10
N ILE A 87 4.12 -9.44 -2.69
CA ILE A 87 3.80 -9.74 -1.29
C ILE A 87 4.99 -9.29 -0.44
N LYS A 88 4.71 -8.51 0.60
CA LYS A 88 5.67 -7.98 1.56
C LYS A 88 5.81 -8.91 2.75
N SER A 89 6.93 -8.77 3.45
CA SER A 89 7.11 -9.41 4.75
C SER A 89 6.08 -8.86 5.75
N PRO A 90 5.48 -9.69 6.62
CA PRO A 90 4.46 -9.24 7.56
C PRO A 90 4.92 -8.03 8.37
N GLY A 91 4.16 -6.93 8.31
CA GLY A 91 4.47 -5.68 9.04
C GLY A 91 5.67 -4.89 8.49
N GLY A 92 6.19 -5.24 7.32
CA GLY A 92 7.30 -4.55 6.67
C GLY A 92 6.95 -3.98 5.30
N GLU A 93 7.82 -3.11 4.80
CA GLU A 93 7.70 -2.50 3.46
C GLU A 93 8.42 -3.29 2.37
N VAL A 94 9.22 -4.28 2.75
CA VAL A 94 10.08 -5.05 1.85
C VAL A 94 9.37 -6.31 1.38
N GLY A 95 9.48 -6.64 0.08
CA GLY A 95 9.00 -7.88 -0.50
C GLY A 95 9.51 -9.12 0.26
N GLN A 96 8.61 -10.06 0.54
CA GLN A 96 8.95 -11.32 1.20
C GLN A 96 9.65 -12.24 0.19
N VAL A 97 10.87 -12.67 0.54
CA VAL A 97 11.65 -13.62 -0.24
C VAL A 97 11.74 -14.93 0.54
N TYR A 98 11.13 -15.99 -0.01
CA TYR A 98 11.24 -17.33 0.53
C TYR A 98 12.41 -18.06 -0.10
N ARG A 99 13.28 -18.70 0.69
CA ARG A 99 14.38 -19.52 0.17
C ARG A 99 14.00 -20.99 0.27
N HIS A 100 13.65 -21.60 -0.87
CA HIS A 100 13.26 -23.01 -0.94
C HIS A 100 14.49 -23.93 -0.79
N ASP A 101 15.58 -23.61 -1.46
CA ASP A 101 16.86 -24.32 -1.33
C ASP A 101 18.06 -23.37 -1.48
N LYS A 102 19.29 -23.89 -1.56
CA LYS A 102 20.51 -23.07 -1.67
C LYS A 102 20.59 -22.22 -2.94
N THR A 103 19.89 -22.63 -3.99
CA THR A 103 19.93 -22.06 -5.35
C THR A 103 18.60 -21.48 -5.80
N THR A 104 17.51 -21.83 -5.13
CA THR A 104 16.15 -21.45 -5.50
C THR A 104 15.52 -20.58 -4.42
N SER A 105 15.08 -19.39 -4.83
CA SER A 105 14.25 -18.50 -4.04
C SER A 105 12.92 -18.26 -4.73
N VAL A 106 11.90 -17.88 -3.98
CA VAL A 106 10.57 -17.59 -4.47
C VAL A 106 10.11 -16.26 -3.90
N VAL A 107 9.56 -15.41 -4.77
CA VAL A 107 8.78 -14.23 -4.35
C VAL A 107 7.36 -14.40 -4.86
N ALA A 108 6.38 -13.79 -4.19
CA ALA A 108 4.98 -13.89 -4.59
C ALA A 108 4.48 -12.55 -5.14
N VAL A 109 3.70 -12.63 -6.23
CA VAL A 109 3.04 -11.50 -6.87
C VAL A 109 1.55 -11.66 -6.69
N LEU A 110 0.95 -10.65 -6.08
CA LEU A 110 -0.48 -10.48 -5.92
C LEU A 110 -1.04 -9.68 -7.10
N GLY A 111 -2.20 -10.08 -7.61
CA GLY A 111 -2.96 -9.28 -8.55
C GLY A 111 -4.45 -9.61 -8.49
N THR A 112 -5.17 -9.21 -9.53
CA THR A 112 -6.62 -9.34 -9.65
C THR A 112 -7.30 -8.61 -8.49
N PRO A 113 -7.26 -7.25 -8.53
CA PRO A 113 -7.54 -6.39 -7.39
C PRO A 113 -8.97 -6.57 -6.86
N VAL A 114 -9.12 -6.49 -5.55
CA VAL A 114 -10.43 -6.36 -4.89
C VAL A 114 -10.49 -5.06 -4.09
N LYS A 115 -11.70 -4.65 -3.70
CA LYS A 115 -11.91 -3.43 -2.89
C LYS A 115 -11.06 -3.48 -1.62
N GLY A 116 -10.19 -2.48 -1.44
CA GLY A 116 -9.30 -2.39 -0.29
C GLY A 116 -7.88 -1.95 -0.66
N LYS A 117 -7.01 -1.78 0.34
CA LYS A 117 -5.61 -1.37 0.13
C LYS A 117 -4.78 -2.55 -0.37
N ARG A 118 -4.31 -2.50 -1.62
CA ARG A 118 -3.40 -3.49 -2.26
C ARG A 118 -3.75 -4.95 -1.94
N CYS A 119 -5.02 -5.30 -2.14
CA CYS A 119 -5.54 -6.65 -1.98
C CYS A 119 -6.00 -7.22 -3.32
N GLY A 120 -5.91 -8.53 -3.48
CA GLY A 120 -6.28 -9.23 -4.70
C GLY A 120 -6.71 -10.67 -4.45
N GLN A 121 -7.22 -11.33 -5.48
CA GLN A 121 -7.75 -12.70 -5.40
C GLN A 121 -6.77 -13.76 -5.92
N GLU A 122 -5.71 -13.34 -6.61
CA GLU A 122 -4.79 -14.24 -7.26
C GLU A 122 -3.37 -13.94 -6.84
N VAL A 123 -2.64 -15.00 -6.50
CA VAL A 123 -1.22 -14.92 -6.16
C VAL A 123 -0.45 -15.92 -7.00
N GLN A 124 0.55 -15.44 -7.72
CA GLN A 124 1.48 -16.26 -8.49
C GLN A 124 2.88 -16.14 -7.91
N GLY A 125 3.59 -17.26 -7.81
CA GLY A 125 5.00 -17.25 -7.42
C GLY A 125 5.91 -16.92 -8.60
N LEU A 126 7.04 -16.29 -8.33
CA LEU A 126 8.16 -16.15 -9.25
C LEU A 126 9.31 -16.97 -8.67
N VAL A 127 9.69 -18.04 -9.37
CA VAL A 127 10.81 -18.90 -9.00
C VAL A 127 12.09 -18.28 -9.55
N LEU A 128 12.99 -17.93 -8.64
CA LEU A 128 14.28 -17.31 -8.90
C LEU A 128 15.37 -18.38 -8.77
N LYS A 129 16.05 -18.71 -9.86
CA LYS A 129 17.13 -19.70 -9.87
C LYS A 129 18.31 -19.19 -10.70
N GLY A 130 19.42 -18.89 -10.04
CA GLY A 130 20.52 -18.16 -10.69
C GLY A 130 20.04 -16.79 -11.18
N ASN A 131 20.20 -16.52 -12.48
CA ASN A 131 19.75 -15.28 -13.13
C ASN A 131 18.42 -15.45 -13.90
N THR A 132 17.71 -16.55 -13.67
CA THR A 132 16.44 -16.85 -14.35
C THR A 132 15.28 -16.62 -13.41
N VAL A 133 14.22 -16.01 -13.95
CA VAL A 133 12.94 -15.83 -13.27
C VAL A 133 11.87 -16.58 -14.05
N THR A 134 11.21 -17.52 -13.39
CA THR A 134 10.15 -18.34 -14.00
C THR A 134 8.87 -18.18 -13.19
N PRO A 135 7.77 -17.64 -13.76
CA PRO A 135 6.47 -17.64 -13.09
C PRO A 135 6.01 -19.07 -12.82
N SER A 136 5.48 -19.32 -11.63
CA SER A 136 4.95 -20.63 -11.25
C SER A 136 3.76 -20.99 -12.15
N ALA A 137 3.65 -22.27 -12.51
CA ALA A 137 2.47 -22.75 -13.24
C ALA A 137 1.22 -22.68 -12.37
N TYR A 138 1.38 -22.98 -11.07
CA TYR A 138 0.37 -22.85 -10.04
C TYR A 138 0.08 -21.38 -9.72
N VAL A 139 -1.20 -21.03 -9.62
CA VAL A 139 -1.70 -19.74 -9.11
C VAL A 139 -2.62 -20.06 -7.96
N MET A 140 -2.34 -19.45 -6.80
CA MET A 140 -3.22 -19.55 -5.65
C MET A 140 -4.41 -18.62 -5.86
N GLN A 141 -5.61 -19.19 -5.73
CA GLN A 141 -6.89 -18.51 -5.93
C GLN A 141 -7.87 -18.96 -4.83
N GLY A 142 -8.98 -18.25 -4.67
CA GLY A 142 -10.09 -18.65 -3.79
C GLY A 142 -10.15 -17.94 -2.42
N SER A 143 -9.20 -17.04 -2.14
CA SER A 143 -9.22 -16.15 -0.99
C SER A 143 -8.67 -14.77 -1.35
N VAL A 144 -9.05 -13.76 -0.57
CA VAL A 144 -8.45 -12.42 -0.67
C VAL A 144 -7.13 -12.39 0.08
N HIS A 145 -6.07 -11.99 -0.60
CA HIS A 145 -4.75 -11.75 -0.04
C HIS A 145 -4.42 -10.27 -0.14
N CYS A 146 -3.76 -9.71 0.87
CA CYS A 146 -3.25 -8.34 0.81
C CYS A 146 -1.73 -8.33 0.85
N ALA A 147 -1.12 -7.41 0.10
CA ALA A 147 0.33 -7.36 -0.07
C ALA A 147 1.08 -7.30 1.27
N GLU A 148 0.53 -6.67 2.29
CA GLU A 148 1.18 -6.45 3.60
C GLU A 148 1.08 -7.64 4.58
N GLN A 149 0.31 -8.68 4.24
CA GLN A 149 0.06 -9.80 5.15
C GLN A 149 1.16 -10.86 5.14
N GLY A 150 2.01 -10.87 4.11
CA GLY A 150 2.90 -12.00 3.83
C GLY A 150 2.16 -13.27 3.47
N LEU A 151 2.92 -14.34 3.24
CA LEU A 151 2.42 -15.70 3.10
C LEU A 151 3.21 -16.65 4.01
N HIS A 152 2.59 -17.78 4.33
CA HIS A 152 3.24 -18.87 5.05
C HIS A 152 4.17 -19.67 4.13
N ASN A 153 5.21 -20.27 4.70
CA ASN A 153 6.22 -21.04 3.94
C ASN A 153 5.59 -22.15 3.08
N PHE A 154 4.60 -22.86 3.61
CA PHE A 154 3.93 -23.93 2.85
C PHE A 154 3.24 -23.42 1.58
N GLN A 155 2.77 -22.16 1.57
CA GLN A 155 2.15 -21.55 0.38
C GLN A 155 3.23 -21.26 -0.66
N TYR A 156 4.42 -20.83 -0.24
CA TYR A 156 5.56 -20.68 -1.16
C TYR A 156 6.02 -22.00 -1.77
N ASP A 157 6.01 -23.09 -0.99
CA ASP A 157 6.35 -24.43 -1.50
C ASP A 157 5.35 -24.96 -2.54
N LEU A 158 4.15 -24.36 -2.66
CA LEU A 158 3.23 -24.71 -3.75
C LEU A 158 3.67 -24.13 -5.09
N PHE A 159 4.43 -23.04 -5.10
CA PHE A 159 4.89 -22.36 -6.32
C PHE A 159 6.10 -23.02 -6.98
N THR A 160 6.82 -23.89 -6.26
CA THR A 160 7.99 -24.62 -6.77
C THR A 160 7.65 -26.00 -7.34
N ARG A 161 6.37 -26.36 -7.37
CA ARG A 161 5.86 -27.63 -7.90
C ARG A 161 5.62 -27.61 -9.40
#